data_AF-A0A3N5RAX6-F1
#
_entry.id   AF-A0A3N5RAX6-F1
#
_cell.length_a   1.000
_cell.length_b   1.000
_cell.length_c   1.000
_cell.angle_alpha   90.00
_cell.angle_beta   90.00
_cell.angle_gamma   90.00
#
_symmetry.space_group_name_H-M   'P 1'
#
loop_
_entity.id
_entity.type
_entity.pdbx_description
1 polymer ?
#
loop_
_entity_poly.entity_id
_entity_poly.type
_entity_poly.pdbx_seq_one_letter_code
_entity_poly.pdbx_strand_id
1 'polypeptide(L)'
;MKDGSPHVTPTWVDIEDDNILINTALGRIKQTNISRDPRIALSIIDQDNQYEMVTIRGKVTEQITGDVAEKHIDKLARKYINQDKYPRRSKNEQRVILKIKPEKIFHMK
;
A
#
# COMPACT_ATOMS: atom_id res chain seq x y z
N MET A 1 -9.42 5.38 12.04
CA MET A 1 -9.94 4.40 13.02
C MET A 1 -11.42 4.68 13.28
N LYS A 2 -12.14 3.90 14.13
CA LYS A 2 -13.56 4.20 14.44
C LYS A 2 -13.71 5.52 15.22
N ASP A 3 -12.70 5.90 15.98
CA ASP A 3 -12.58 7.11 16.80
C ASP A 3 -11.94 8.31 16.07
N GLY A 4 -11.69 8.20 14.76
CA GLY A 4 -11.02 9.25 13.98
C GLY A 4 -9.49 9.30 14.14
N SER A 5 -8.88 8.49 15.03
CA SER A 5 -7.42 8.45 15.18
C SER A 5 -6.73 7.94 13.89
N PRO A 6 -5.49 8.39 13.62
CA PRO A 6 -4.71 7.90 12.49
C PRO A 6 -4.39 6.41 12.66
N HIS A 7 -4.33 5.70 11.54
CA HIS A 7 -3.88 4.31 11.50
C HIS A 7 -2.63 4.24 10.62
N VAL A 8 -1.50 3.93 11.23
CA VAL A 8 -0.19 3.91 10.56
C VAL A 8 0.41 2.53 10.68
N THR A 9 0.83 1.97 9.56
CA THR A 9 1.44 0.63 9.48
C THR A 9 2.51 0.62 8.39
N PRO A 10 3.70 0.03 8.63
CA PRO A 10 4.65 -0.26 7.56
C PRO A 10 4.01 -1.13 6.48
N THR A 11 4.38 -0.89 5.22
CA THR A 11 3.82 -1.62 4.07
C THR A 11 4.81 -1.66 2.92
N TRP A 12 4.69 -2.69 2.10
CA TRP A 12 5.32 -2.74 0.79
C TRP A 12 4.54 -1.87 -0.19
N VAL A 13 5.25 -1.34 -1.18
CA VAL A 13 4.73 -0.42 -2.19
C VAL A 13 5.16 -0.87 -3.58
N ASP A 14 4.28 -0.69 -4.55
CA ASP A 14 4.63 -0.73 -5.97
C ASP A 14 4.18 0.53 -6.70
N ILE A 15 4.65 0.72 -7.93
CA ILE A 15 4.27 1.83 -8.80
C ILE A 15 3.89 1.27 -10.18
N GLU A 16 2.76 1.72 -10.71
CA GLU A 16 2.26 1.36 -12.05
C GLU A 16 1.52 2.56 -12.64
N ASP A 17 1.89 2.98 -13.85
CA ASP A 17 1.29 4.13 -14.56
C ASP A 17 1.12 5.38 -13.69
N ASP A 18 2.19 5.82 -13.03
CA ASP A 18 2.23 6.95 -12.07
C ASP A 18 1.31 6.81 -10.83
N ASN A 19 0.69 5.65 -10.64
CA ASN A 19 -0.10 5.33 -9.46
C ASN A 19 0.72 4.49 -8.48
N ILE A 20 0.46 4.70 -7.19
CA ILE A 20 1.07 3.93 -6.12
C ILE A 20 0.13 2.78 -5.77
N LEU A 21 0.67 1.57 -5.66
CA LEU A 21 -0.08 0.38 -5.33
C LEU A 21 0.31 -0.13 -3.94
N ILE A 22 -0.71 -0.36 -3.10
CA ILE A 22 -0.55 -1.07 -1.83
C ILE A 22 -1.45 -2.30 -1.83
N ASN A 23 -0.87 -3.47 -1.57
CA ASN A 23 -1.63 -4.69 -1.42
C ASN A 23 -2.01 -4.92 0.06
N THR A 24 -3.26 -5.28 0.30
CA THR A 24 -3.76 -5.66 1.62
C THR A 24 -4.82 -6.77 1.48
N ALA A 25 -5.68 -6.96 2.47
CA ALA A 25 -6.81 -7.89 2.38
C ALA A 25 -8.12 -7.21 2.77
N LEU A 26 -9.23 -7.68 2.19
CA LEU A 26 -10.57 -7.25 2.55
C LEU A 26 -10.82 -7.44 4.05
N GLY A 27 -11.56 -6.50 4.66
CA GLY A 27 -11.90 -6.54 6.08
C GLY A 27 -10.79 -6.10 7.04
N ARG A 28 -9.53 -5.95 6.59
CA ARG A 28 -8.47 -5.38 7.43
C ARG A 28 -8.74 -3.90 7.75
N ILE A 29 -8.22 -3.43 8.89
CA ILE A 29 -8.39 -2.04 9.35
C ILE A 29 -7.98 -1.03 8.27
N LYS A 30 -6.86 -1.26 7.57
CA LYS A 30 -6.41 -0.40 6.46
C LYS A 30 -7.49 -0.29 5.36
N GLN A 31 -7.98 -1.43 4.85
CA GLN A 31 -8.99 -1.46 3.78
C GLN A 31 -10.32 -0.84 4.22
N THR A 32 -10.79 -1.16 5.43
CA THR A 32 -12.05 -0.62 5.95
C THR A 32 -11.95 0.88 6.25
N ASN A 33 -10.79 1.39 6.69
CA ASN A 33 -10.56 2.82 6.85
C ASN A 33 -10.61 3.54 5.50
N ILE A 34 -9.93 3.01 4.47
CA ILE A 34 -9.93 3.59 3.11
C ILE A 34 -11.33 3.63 2.50
N SER A 35 -12.14 2.61 2.75
CA SER A 35 -13.52 2.57 2.25
C SER A 35 -14.42 3.65 2.89
N ARG A 36 -14.04 4.19 4.06
CA ARG A 36 -14.74 5.32 4.71
C ARG A 36 -14.16 6.68 4.31
N ASP A 37 -12.84 6.75 4.13
CA ASP A 37 -12.13 7.95 3.71
C ASP A 37 -10.94 7.57 2.81
N PRO A 38 -10.96 7.93 1.51
CA PRO A 38 -9.94 7.48 0.57
C PRO A 38 -8.61 8.24 0.71
N ARG A 39 -8.53 9.26 1.57
CA ARG A 39 -7.32 10.08 1.74
C ARG A 39 -6.23 9.27 2.46
N ILE A 40 -5.02 9.33 1.94
CA ILE A 40 -3.85 8.65 2.51
C ILE A 40 -2.63 9.57 2.54
N ALA A 41 -1.69 9.23 3.42
CA ALA A 41 -0.35 9.76 3.41
C ALA A 41 0.68 8.61 3.43
N LEU A 42 1.78 8.77 2.70
CA LEU A 42 2.93 7.87 2.69
C LEU A 42 4.17 8.64 3.09
N SER A 43 5.01 8.01 3.90
CA SER A 43 6.34 8.49 4.26
C SER A 43 7.33 7.40 3.85
N ILE A 44 8.26 7.74 2.97
CA ILE A 44 9.31 6.86 2.48
C ILE A 44 10.64 7.54 2.78
N ILE A 45 11.58 6.80 3.34
CA ILE A 45 12.96 7.24 3.57
C ILE A 45 13.88 6.41 2.67
N ASP A 46 14.99 7.01 2.25
CA ASP A 46 16.09 6.24 1.67
C ASP A 46 16.71 5.32 2.74
N GLN A 47 17.18 4.14 2.31
CA GLN A 47 17.74 3.13 3.22
C GLN A 47 19.17 3.46 3.66
N ASP A 48 19.93 4.16 2.82
CA ASP A 48 21.33 4.52 3.04
C ASP A 48 21.44 5.93 3.65
N ASN A 49 20.48 6.81 3.38
CA ASN A 49 20.42 8.17 3.94
C ASN A 49 19.02 8.55 4.47
N GLN A 50 18.80 8.44 5.78
CA GLN A 50 17.50 8.71 6.40
C GLN A 50 17.03 10.17 6.34
N TYR A 51 17.90 11.12 5.95
CA TYR A 51 17.53 12.52 5.71
C TYR A 51 16.96 12.74 4.30
N GLU A 52 17.21 11.82 3.37
CA GLU A 52 16.56 11.80 2.08
C GLU A 52 15.21 11.09 2.21
N MET A 53 14.12 11.83 1.96
CA MET A 53 12.77 11.33 2.15
C MET A 53 11.78 11.86 1.13
N VAL A 54 10.77 11.04 0.85
CA VAL A 54 9.59 11.42 0.07
C VAL A 54 8.35 11.28 0.93
N THR A 55 7.60 12.37 1.07
CA THR A 55 6.27 12.38 1.67
C THR A 55 5.22 12.59 0.59
N ILE A 56 4.20 11.74 0.58
CA ILE A 56 3.14 11.76 -0.43
C ILE A 56 1.79 11.88 0.26
N ARG A 57 0.93 12.75 -0.25
CA ARG A 57 -0.50 12.77 0.05
C ARG A 57 -1.26 12.43 -1.23
N GLY A 58 -2.27 11.59 -1.11
CA GLY A 58 -3.06 11.16 -2.25
C GLY A 58 -4.40 10.58 -1.85
N LYS A 59 -5.08 9.97 -2.82
CA LYS A 59 -6.34 9.27 -2.60
C LYS A 59 -6.34 7.91 -3.26
N VAL A 60 -6.96 6.94 -2.61
CA VAL A 60 -7.29 5.65 -3.24
C VAL A 60 -8.41 5.88 -4.23
N THR A 61 -8.15 5.65 -5.52
CA THR A 61 -9.11 5.82 -6.61
C THR A 61 -9.80 4.50 -6.99
N GLU A 62 -9.14 3.36 -6.74
CA GLU A 62 -9.67 2.04 -7.07
C GLU A 62 -9.27 1.00 -5.99
N GLN A 63 -10.16 0.04 -5.76
CA GLN A 63 -9.90 -1.15 -4.93
C GLN A 63 -10.06 -2.40 -5.82
N ILE A 64 -8.95 -3.03 -6.19
CA ILE A 64 -8.91 -4.11 -7.18
C ILE A 64 -8.75 -5.45 -6.46
N THR A 65 -9.67 -6.40 -6.67
CA THR A 65 -9.66 -7.72 -6.04
C THR A 65 -9.42 -8.84 -7.06
N GLY A 66 -9.46 -10.10 -6.62
CA GLY A 66 -9.34 -11.28 -7.48
C GLY A 66 -7.89 -11.60 -7.86
N ASP A 67 -7.72 -12.32 -8.97
CA ASP A 67 -6.42 -12.86 -9.40
C ASP A 67 -5.34 -11.81 -9.57
N VAL A 68 -5.72 -10.59 -9.97
CA VAL A 68 -4.77 -9.47 -10.11
C VAL A 68 -4.15 -9.14 -8.75
N ALA A 69 -4.95 -9.06 -7.68
CA ALA A 69 -4.47 -8.80 -6.33
C ALA A 69 -3.66 -9.97 -5.75
N GLU A 70 -4.05 -11.21 -6.06
CA GLU A 70 -3.34 -12.43 -5.63
C GLU A 70 -1.98 -12.59 -6.32
N LYS A 71 -1.86 -12.21 -7.60
CA LYS A 71 -0.58 -12.20 -8.32
C LYS A 71 0.30 -11.03 -7.87
N HIS A 72 -0.30 -9.88 -7.57
CA HIS A 72 0.44 -8.71 -7.12
C HIS A 72 1.13 -8.93 -5.77
N ILE A 73 0.52 -9.67 -4.83
CA ILE A 73 1.21 -9.97 -3.56
C ILE A 73 2.42 -10.89 -3.75
N ASP A 74 2.39 -11.80 -4.74
CA ASP A 74 3.56 -12.59 -5.13
C ASP A 74 4.65 -11.72 -5.78
N LYS A 75 4.27 -10.76 -6.64
CA LYS A 75 5.19 -9.74 -7.20
C LYS A 75 5.90 -8.96 -6.09
N LEU A 76 5.17 -8.52 -5.06
CA LEU A 76 5.75 -7.83 -3.91
C LEU A 76 6.65 -8.75 -3.08
N ALA A 77 6.29 -10.02 -2.89
CA ALA A 77 7.15 -10.98 -2.19
C ALA A 77 8.49 -11.17 -2.91
N ARG A 78 8.48 -11.21 -4.25
CA ARG A 78 9.70 -11.26 -5.05
C ARG A 78 10.54 -10.01 -4.86
N LYS A 79 9.91 -8.82 -4.93
CA LYS A 79 10.58 -7.52 -4.79
C LYS A 79 11.22 -7.30 -3.43
N TYR A 80 10.52 -7.63 -2.34
CA TYR A 80 10.93 -7.23 -0.99
C TYR A 80 11.65 -8.32 -0.19
N ILE A 81 11.41 -9.60 -0.49
CA ILE A 81 11.98 -10.72 0.27
C ILE A 81 12.53 -11.84 -0.61
N ASN A 82 12.63 -11.60 -1.93
CA ASN A 82 13.15 -12.56 -2.92
C ASN A 82 12.47 -13.94 -2.92
N GLN A 83 11.16 -13.99 -2.65
CA GLN A 83 10.37 -15.23 -2.71
C GLN A 83 9.33 -15.16 -3.84
N ASP A 84 9.18 -16.25 -4.60
CA ASP A 84 8.22 -16.29 -5.73
C ASP A 84 6.76 -16.30 -5.28
N LYS A 85 6.51 -16.70 -4.02
CA LYS A 85 5.18 -16.76 -3.41
C LYS A 85 5.17 -16.03 -2.09
N TYR A 86 4.09 -15.31 -1.81
CA TYR A 86 3.92 -14.66 -0.52
C TYR A 86 3.76 -15.69 0.62
N PRO A 87 4.67 -15.74 1.61
CA PRO A 87 4.73 -16.84 2.57
C PRO A 87 3.61 -16.80 3.62
N ARG A 88 3.04 -15.61 3.91
CA ARG A 88 1.99 -15.43 4.94
C ARG A 88 0.59 -15.40 4.34
N ARG A 89 0.36 -16.17 3.27
CA ARG A 89 -0.95 -16.29 2.63
C ARG A 89 -1.89 -17.08 3.53
N SER A 90 -3.12 -16.59 3.69
CA SER A 90 -4.19 -17.27 4.44
C SER A 90 -5.33 -17.61 3.50
N LYS A 91 -5.92 -18.81 3.64
CA LYS A 91 -7.08 -19.25 2.83
C LYS A 91 -8.33 -18.42 3.07
N ASN A 92 -8.42 -17.75 4.23
CA ASN A 92 -9.57 -16.94 4.62
C ASN A 92 -9.37 -15.45 4.30
N GLU A 93 -8.29 -15.09 3.59
CA GLU A 93 -8.03 -13.72 3.17
C GLU A 93 -8.20 -13.58 1.66
N GLN A 94 -8.97 -12.58 1.24
CA GLN A 94 -9.02 -12.14 -0.14
C GLN A 94 -8.17 -10.88 -0.31
N ARG A 95 -7.16 -10.93 -1.19
CA ARG A 95 -6.28 -9.78 -1.45
C ARG A 95 -7.03 -8.66 -2.16
N VAL A 96 -6.61 -7.43 -1.88
CA VAL A 96 -7.07 -6.22 -2.55
C VAL A 96 -5.90 -5.27 -2.75
N ILE A 97 -5.79 -4.70 -3.95
CA ILE A 97 -4.88 -3.61 -4.27
C ILE A 97 -5.62 -2.29 -4.04
N LEU A 98 -5.00 -1.40 -3.29
CA LEU A 98 -5.41 -0.01 -3.17
C LEU A 98 -4.58 0.78 -4.19
N LYS A 99 -5.21 1.22 -5.27
CA LYS A 99 -4.57 2.07 -6.29
C LYS A 99 -4.69 3.52 -5.88
N ILE A 100 -3.56 4.18 -5.70
CA ILE A 100 -3.46 5.50 -5.10
C ILE A 100 -2.99 6.48 -6.17
N LYS A 101 -3.79 7.51 -6.41
CA LYS A 101 -3.38 8.67 -7.18
C LYS A 101 -2.68 9.68 -6.26
N PRO A 102 -1.38 9.97 -6.47
CA PRO A 102 -0.70 11.01 -5.72
C PRO A 102 -1.27 12.39 -6.06
N GLU A 103 -1.45 13.26 -5.06
CA GLU A 103 -1.97 14.62 -5.20
C GLU A 103 -0.94 15.67 -4.79
N LYS A 104 -0.12 15.37 -3.78
CA LYS A 104 1.00 16.22 -3.34
C LYS A 104 2.21 15.34 -3.04
N ILE A 105 3.36 15.71 -3.60
CA ILE A 105 4.62 15.02 -3.39
C ILE A 105 5.61 16.05 -2.86
N PHE A 106 6.26 15.73 -1.74
CA PHE A 106 7.34 16.51 -1.17
C PHE A 106 8.58 15.62 -1.09
N HIS A 107 9.68 16.09 -1.67
CA HIS A 107 10.95 15.40 -1.69
C HIS A 107 11.99 16.27 -0.98
N MET A 108 12.62 15.72 0.04
CA MET A 108 13.73 16.32 0.77
C MET A 108 14.98 15.50 0.46
N LYS A 109 16.05 16.17 0.05
CA LYS A 109 17.36 15.60 -0.25
C LYS A 109 18.36 16.00 0.83
#